data_AF-A0A4S4DAS8-F1
#
_entry.id   AF-A0A4S4DAS8-F1
#
_cell.length_a   1.000
_cell.length_b   1.000
_cell.length_c   1.000
_cell.angle_alpha   90.00
_cell.angle_beta   90.00
_cell.angle_gamma   90.00
#
_symmetry.space_group_name_H-M   'P 1'
#
loop_
_entity.id
_entity.type
_entity.pdbx_description
1 polymer ?
#
loop_
_entity_poly.entity_id
_entity_poly.type
_entity_poly.pdbx_seq_one_letter_code
_entity_poly.pdbx_strand_id
1 'polypeptide(L)'
;MLKVPAHQVAGHQAGDGKLGPLVDDSGLFYKPLQSGERGSAEVTFYKSFSSNTRIPENIRRFFPVFHGTRVLEASDGSGLCPHLVLQDIVSGHLNPSVMDIKMGANTWPPQSPEDYIAKCLKKDRETASIQLGFRISGFQIYGSKESEFWKPDKQFFKSLSAQDVRLVLNKYVSSNASPDLGLNPNCAFASVVYGGSTGILAQLQQLKAWFEDQTIYHFYSCSVLMVYGQGGSGAEVKLVDFAHVVDGEGVIDHNFLGGLCSLIKFISDILTTPPDEYSTKACLQDSQNNQSFCDNGIHE
;
A
#
# COMPACT_ATOMS: atom_id res chain seq x y z
N MET A 1 0.53 -24.25 13.24
CA MET A 1 1.92 -24.46 12.76
C MET A 1 2.42 -23.14 12.18
N LEU A 2 3.72 -22.82 12.24
CA LEU A 2 4.24 -21.60 11.56
C LEU A 2 4.48 -21.88 10.08
N LYS A 3 4.09 -20.96 9.21
CA LYS A 3 4.22 -21.05 7.75
C LYS A 3 4.56 -19.70 7.12
N VAL A 4 5.11 -19.72 5.91
CA VAL A 4 5.36 -18.50 5.13
C VAL A 4 4.03 -17.90 4.66
N PRO A 5 3.80 -16.57 4.78
CA PRO A 5 2.57 -15.93 4.33
C PRO A 5 2.43 -15.99 2.80
N ALA A 6 1.38 -16.64 2.30
CA ALA A 6 1.15 -16.81 0.87
C ALA A 6 0.84 -15.48 0.13
N HIS A 7 0.19 -14.54 0.82
CA HIS A 7 -0.35 -13.31 0.22
C HIS A 7 0.47 -12.06 0.55
N GLN A 8 1.73 -12.21 0.99
CA GLN A 8 2.59 -11.06 1.22
C GLN A 8 2.99 -10.42 -0.13
N VAL A 9 2.74 -9.12 -0.28
CA VAL A 9 2.97 -8.39 -1.54
C VAL A 9 4.15 -7.41 -1.49
N ALA A 10 4.58 -7.00 -0.30
CA ALA A 10 5.64 -6.02 -0.09
C ALA A 10 6.54 -6.41 1.11
N GLY A 11 7.63 -5.65 1.30
CA GLY A 11 8.58 -5.87 2.40
C GLY A 11 9.59 -7.00 2.16
N HIS A 12 10.09 -7.57 3.27
CA HIS A 12 11.01 -8.72 3.27
C HIS A 12 10.18 -10.00 3.29
N GLN A 13 10.27 -10.82 2.26
CA GLN A 13 9.56 -12.10 2.16
C GLN A 13 10.46 -13.23 2.66
N ALA A 14 9.86 -14.18 3.38
CA ALA A 14 10.56 -15.39 3.80
C ALA A 14 10.70 -16.35 2.61
N GLY A 15 11.87 -16.97 2.47
CA GLY A 15 12.17 -17.92 1.39
C GLY A 15 13.60 -17.77 0.87
N ASP A 16 14.13 -18.84 0.25
CA ASP A 16 15.49 -18.88 -0.32
C ASP A 16 16.60 -18.43 0.66
N GLY A 17 16.47 -18.82 1.94
CA GLY A 17 17.41 -18.42 2.99
C GLY A 17 17.32 -16.94 3.39
N LYS A 18 16.21 -16.25 3.06
CA LYS A 18 15.97 -14.86 3.46
C LYS A 18 15.04 -14.79 4.66
N LEU A 19 15.40 -13.91 5.60
CA LEU A 19 14.57 -13.56 6.75
C LEU A 19 13.31 -12.83 6.29
N GLY A 20 12.16 -13.29 6.76
CA GLY A 20 10.87 -12.68 6.50
C GLY A 20 9.81 -13.15 7.49
N PRO A 21 8.57 -12.67 7.35
CA PRO A 21 7.52 -12.95 8.28
C PRO A 21 7.03 -14.39 8.17
N LEU A 22 6.36 -14.82 9.25
CA LEU A 22 5.66 -16.09 9.36
C LEU A 22 4.21 -15.81 9.77
N VAL A 23 3.30 -16.76 9.54
CA VAL A 23 1.93 -16.76 10.05
C VAL A 23 1.60 -18.09 10.69
N ASP A 24 0.56 -18.13 11.53
CA ASP A 24 -0.02 -19.37 12.04
C ASP A 24 -1.49 -19.53 11.65
N ASP A 25 -2.07 -20.68 12.04
CA ASP A 25 -3.48 -21.01 11.76
C ASP A 25 -4.46 -20.33 12.73
N SER A 26 -3.95 -19.55 13.70
CA SER A 26 -4.74 -18.77 14.66
C SER A 26 -4.92 -17.31 14.23
N GLY A 27 -4.46 -16.95 13.02
CA GLY A 27 -4.57 -15.59 12.49
C GLY A 27 -3.55 -14.62 13.06
N LEU A 28 -2.37 -15.11 13.46
CA LEU A 28 -1.25 -14.26 13.90
C LEU A 28 -0.18 -14.15 12.82
N PHE A 29 0.35 -12.94 12.66
CA PHE A 29 1.45 -12.57 11.79
C PHE A 29 2.68 -12.22 12.63
N TYR A 30 3.79 -12.91 12.34
CA TYR A 30 5.05 -12.80 13.06
C TYR A 30 6.06 -12.08 12.17
N LYS A 31 6.27 -10.78 12.43
CA LYS A 31 7.21 -9.95 11.68
C LYS A 31 8.58 -9.98 12.36
N PRO A 32 9.65 -10.50 11.72
CA PRO A 32 10.98 -10.48 12.33
C PRO A 32 11.40 -9.04 12.60
N LEU A 33 11.98 -8.82 13.77
CA LEU A 33 12.49 -7.51 14.17
C LEU A 33 13.67 -7.14 13.27
N GLN A 34 13.48 -6.09 12.48
CA GLN A 34 14.51 -5.59 11.57
C GLN A 34 15.74 -5.13 12.36
N SER A 35 16.93 -5.34 11.76
CA SER A 35 18.19 -4.89 12.34
C SER A 35 18.25 -3.37 12.52
N GLY A 36 19.11 -2.95 13.47
CA GLY A 36 19.21 -1.57 13.93
C GLY A 36 18.00 -1.18 14.77
N GLU A 37 17.67 0.11 14.77
CA GLU A 37 16.60 0.65 15.62
C GLU A 37 15.19 0.46 15.05
N ARG A 38 15.07 0.03 13.78
CA ARG A 38 13.78 -0.07 13.07
C ARG A 38 12.81 -1.03 13.73
N GLY A 39 13.28 -2.23 14.09
CA GLY A 39 12.45 -3.23 14.76
C GLY A 39 11.97 -2.75 16.13
N SER A 40 12.89 -2.20 16.94
CA SER A 40 12.57 -1.66 18.26
C SER A 40 11.65 -0.44 18.20
N ALA A 41 11.80 0.42 17.19
CA ALA A 41 10.95 1.57 16.96
C ALA A 41 9.50 1.13 16.67
N GLU A 42 9.31 0.13 15.81
CA GLU A 42 7.98 -0.40 15.51
C GLU A 42 7.31 -1.03 16.75
N VAL A 43 8.05 -1.77 17.58
CA VAL A 43 7.53 -2.28 18.86
C VAL A 43 7.13 -1.15 19.80
N THR A 44 7.95 -0.09 19.87
CA THR A 44 7.71 1.07 20.73
C THR A 44 6.47 1.83 20.29
N PHE A 45 6.29 1.97 18.97
CA PHE A 45 5.06 2.51 18.39
C PHE A 45 3.85 1.69 18.84
N TYR A 46 3.82 0.37 18.62
CA TYR A 46 2.64 -0.44 18.99
C TYR A 46 2.34 -0.41 20.50
N LYS A 47 3.37 -0.43 21.35
CA LYS A 47 3.19 -0.31 22.82
C LYS A 47 2.60 1.04 23.23
N SER A 48 3.08 2.13 22.64
CA SER A 48 2.56 3.47 22.94
C SER A 48 1.17 3.67 22.34
N PHE A 49 0.95 3.24 21.11
CA PHE A 49 -0.33 3.35 20.39
C PHE A 49 -1.45 2.57 21.11
N SER A 50 -1.18 1.31 21.52
CA SER A 50 -2.18 0.47 22.20
C SER A 50 -2.61 1.00 23.57
N SER A 51 -1.76 1.77 24.24
CA SER A 51 -2.06 2.38 25.54
C SER A 51 -2.55 3.84 25.44
N ASN A 52 -2.52 4.44 24.24
CA ASN A 52 -2.88 5.84 24.05
C ASN A 52 -4.41 6.04 24.00
N THR A 53 -4.97 6.60 25.07
CA THR A 53 -6.41 6.86 25.23
C THR A 53 -6.93 7.99 24.34
N ARG A 54 -6.04 8.83 23.76
CA ARG A 54 -6.43 9.90 22.83
C ARG A 54 -6.83 9.38 21.45
N ILE A 55 -6.52 8.13 21.13
CA ILE A 55 -6.86 7.53 19.83
C ILE A 55 -8.29 6.98 19.88
N PRO A 56 -9.21 7.47 19.02
CA PRO A 56 -10.58 6.98 18.98
C PRO A 56 -10.68 5.50 18.59
N GLU A 57 -11.65 4.78 19.14
CA GLU A 57 -11.82 3.34 18.88
C GLU A 57 -12.09 3.03 17.40
N ASN A 58 -12.87 3.89 16.76
CA ASN A 58 -13.17 3.80 15.34
C ASN A 58 -11.94 4.04 14.44
N ILE A 59 -10.84 4.59 14.98
CA ILE A 59 -9.54 4.73 14.32
C ILE A 59 -8.62 3.55 14.61
N ARG A 60 -8.64 3.02 15.84
CA ARG A 60 -7.81 1.85 16.23
C ARG A 60 -7.99 0.67 15.28
N ARG A 61 -9.20 0.48 14.73
CA ARG A 61 -9.50 -0.58 13.76
C ARG A 61 -8.61 -0.56 12.52
N PHE A 62 -8.02 0.58 12.15
CA PHE A 62 -7.13 0.68 10.99
C PHE A 62 -5.73 0.13 11.27
N PHE A 63 -5.41 -0.25 12.50
CA PHE A 63 -4.11 -0.76 12.88
C PHE A 63 -4.23 -2.26 13.20
N PRO A 64 -3.30 -3.12 12.76
CA PRO A 64 -3.29 -4.52 13.15
C PRO A 64 -3.22 -4.65 14.67
N VAL A 65 -3.99 -5.58 15.24
CA VAL A 65 -3.95 -5.83 16.69
C VAL A 65 -2.56 -6.28 17.09
N PHE A 66 -1.99 -5.65 18.12
CA PHE A 66 -0.68 -5.98 18.66
C PHE A 66 -0.79 -7.03 19.75
N HIS A 67 -0.11 -8.16 19.57
CA HIS A 67 -0.11 -9.30 20.50
C HIS A 67 1.20 -9.44 21.30
N GLY A 68 2.06 -8.42 21.26
CA GLY A 68 3.36 -8.44 21.93
C GLY A 68 4.50 -8.89 21.02
N THR A 69 5.58 -9.35 21.65
CA THR A 69 6.78 -9.85 20.97
C THR A 69 7.04 -11.29 21.39
N ARG A 70 7.58 -12.11 20.48
CA ARG A 70 7.99 -13.49 20.77
C ARG A 70 9.35 -13.78 20.13
N VAL A 71 10.12 -14.69 20.72
CA VAL A 71 11.36 -15.20 20.13
C VAL A 71 11.03 -16.52 19.45
N LEU A 72 11.36 -16.64 18.17
CA LEU A 72 11.04 -17.80 17.32
C LEU A 72 12.26 -18.16 16.47
N GLU A 73 12.30 -19.39 15.95
CA GLU A 73 13.26 -19.74 14.90
C GLU A 73 13.06 -18.85 13.67
N ALA A 74 14.14 -18.26 13.19
CA ALA A 74 14.16 -17.38 12.04
C ALA A 74 13.85 -18.16 10.75
N SER A 75 13.12 -17.54 9.84
CA SER A 75 12.72 -18.18 8.57
C SER A 75 13.90 -18.50 7.64
N ASP A 76 15.06 -17.89 7.86
CA ASP A 76 16.30 -18.15 7.12
C ASP A 76 17.17 -19.25 7.76
N GLY A 77 16.77 -19.81 8.90
CA GLY A 77 17.55 -20.82 9.62
C GLY A 77 18.74 -20.24 10.40
N SER A 78 18.83 -18.92 10.59
CA SER A 78 19.89 -18.28 11.38
C SER A 78 19.80 -18.50 12.90
N GLY A 79 18.79 -19.22 13.36
CA GLY A 79 18.51 -19.51 14.77
C GLY A 79 17.40 -18.63 15.34
N LEU A 80 17.41 -18.42 16.66
CA LEU A 80 16.37 -17.65 17.35
C LEU A 80 16.43 -16.16 17.00
N CYS A 81 15.32 -15.64 16.49
CA CYS A 81 15.11 -14.23 16.16
C CYS A 81 13.89 -13.67 16.90
N PRO A 82 13.99 -12.46 17.48
CA PRO A 82 12.82 -11.74 17.99
C PRO A 82 11.83 -11.36 16.87
N HIS A 83 10.54 -11.53 17.13
CA HIS A 83 9.44 -11.19 16.23
C HIS A 83 8.41 -10.30 16.94
N LEU A 84 7.88 -9.34 16.19
CA LEU A 84 6.67 -8.59 16.51
C LEU A 84 5.46 -9.45 16.11
N VAL A 85 4.50 -9.65 17.03
CA VAL A 85 3.30 -10.45 16.80
C VAL A 85 2.11 -9.54 16.57
N LEU A 86 1.51 -9.62 15.38
CA LEU A 86 0.39 -8.80 14.92
C LEU A 86 -0.78 -9.68 14.47
N GLN A 87 -1.95 -9.08 14.32
CA GLN A 87 -3.06 -9.69 13.59
C GLN A 87 -2.64 -9.99 12.14
N ASP A 88 -2.93 -11.20 11.66
CA ASP A 88 -2.89 -11.52 10.23
C ASP A 88 -4.13 -10.97 9.53
N ILE A 89 -3.95 -9.84 8.86
CA ILE A 89 -5.00 -9.07 8.17
C ILE A 89 -5.71 -9.91 7.10
N VAL A 90 -5.00 -10.85 6.46
CA VAL A 90 -5.55 -11.62 5.33
C VAL A 90 -6.17 -12.96 5.74
N SER A 91 -6.00 -13.38 6.99
CA SER A 91 -6.40 -14.71 7.49
C SER A 91 -7.90 -15.02 7.32
N GLY A 92 -8.76 -13.99 7.34
CA GLY A 92 -10.21 -14.12 7.19
C GLY A 92 -10.72 -14.11 5.75
N HIS A 93 -9.85 -13.94 4.75
CA HIS A 93 -10.24 -13.78 3.36
C HIS A 93 -9.97 -15.02 2.53
N LEU A 94 -10.98 -15.45 1.78
CA LEU A 94 -10.79 -16.43 0.72
C LEU A 94 -10.20 -15.75 -0.52
N ASN A 95 -9.04 -16.22 -0.97
CA ASN A 95 -8.33 -15.71 -2.14
C ASN A 95 -8.21 -14.17 -2.17
N PRO A 96 -7.52 -13.56 -1.18
CA PRO A 96 -7.49 -12.12 -1.03
C PRO A 96 -6.74 -11.43 -2.17
N SER A 97 -7.34 -10.37 -2.70
CA SER A 97 -6.63 -9.34 -3.46
C SER A 97 -6.05 -8.32 -2.48
N VAL A 98 -4.73 -8.15 -2.49
CA VAL A 98 -3.97 -7.32 -1.53
C VAL A 98 -3.18 -6.28 -2.30
N MET A 99 -3.22 -5.01 -1.85
CA MET A 99 -2.40 -3.94 -2.39
C MET A 99 -1.74 -3.14 -1.27
N ASP A 100 -0.42 -3.03 -1.34
CA ASP A 100 0.38 -2.18 -0.45
C ASP A 100 0.71 -0.86 -1.15
N ILE A 101 0.24 0.23 -0.56
CA ILE A 101 0.43 1.59 -1.05
C ILE A 101 1.26 2.35 -0.02
N LYS A 102 2.52 2.63 -0.35
CA LYS A 102 3.40 3.41 0.51
C LYS A 102 3.05 4.89 0.41
N MET A 103 2.86 5.52 1.56
CA MET A 103 2.35 6.89 1.66
C MET A 103 3.49 7.90 1.88
N GLY A 104 3.24 9.12 1.44
CA GLY A 104 4.14 10.27 1.56
C GLY A 104 4.87 10.58 0.25
N ALA A 105 5.04 11.87 -0.02
CA ALA A 105 5.94 12.35 -1.06
C ALA A 105 7.42 12.17 -0.65
N ASN A 106 7.68 12.24 0.66
CA ASN A 106 8.96 11.93 1.26
C ASN A 106 8.83 10.72 2.20
N THR A 107 9.73 9.75 2.08
CA THR A 107 9.65 8.49 2.84
C THR A 107 10.65 8.36 3.99
N TRP A 108 11.31 9.47 4.38
CA TRP A 108 12.25 9.52 5.50
C TRP A 108 11.78 10.50 6.59
N PRO A 109 11.94 10.15 7.89
CA PRO A 109 11.71 11.08 8.98
C PRO A 109 12.64 12.30 8.99
N PRO A 110 12.26 13.40 9.68
CA PRO A 110 13.19 14.47 10.00
C PRO A 110 14.44 13.93 10.70
N GLN A 111 15.59 14.58 10.49
CA GLN A 111 16.87 14.21 11.11
C GLN A 111 17.38 12.80 10.75
N SER A 112 16.87 12.19 9.69
CA SER A 112 17.43 10.94 9.17
C SER A 112 18.89 11.12 8.68
N PRO A 113 19.74 10.09 8.78
CA PRO A 113 21.09 10.12 8.21
C PRO A 113 21.09 10.44 6.71
N GLU A 114 22.10 11.18 6.23
CA GLU A 114 22.16 11.66 4.84
C GLU A 114 22.16 10.53 3.80
N ASP A 115 22.83 9.41 4.10
CA ASP A 115 22.86 8.22 3.24
C ASP A 115 21.48 7.56 3.12
N TYR A 116 20.72 7.53 4.22
CA TYR A 116 19.34 7.07 4.24
C TYR A 116 18.41 8.01 3.46
N ILE A 117 18.57 9.33 3.64
CA ILE A 117 17.83 10.35 2.88
C ILE A 117 18.10 10.18 1.39
N ALA A 118 19.36 10.11 0.98
CA ALA A 118 19.74 9.95 -0.43
C ALA A 118 19.14 8.67 -1.05
N LYS A 119 19.15 7.56 -0.30
CA LYS A 119 18.54 6.30 -0.72
C LYS A 119 17.02 6.40 -0.88
N CYS A 120 16.33 7.06 0.05
CA CYS A 120 14.88 7.24 -0.01
C CYS A 120 14.50 8.20 -1.14
N LEU A 121 15.15 9.35 -1.21
CA LEU A 121 14.95 10.35 -2.26
C LEU A 121 15.17 9.77 -3.66
N LYS A 122 16.19 8.93 -3.85
CA LYS A 122 16.41 8.24 -5.14
C LYS A 122 15.18 7.41 -5.52
N LYS A 123 14.65 6.60 -4.61
CA LYS A 123 13.45 5.79 -4.86
C LYS A 123 12.20 6.64 -5.06
N ASP A 124 12.06 7.72 -4.30
CA ASP A 124 10.90 8.60 -4.36
C ASP A 124 10.87 9.36 -5.69
N ARG A 125 12.04 9.68 -6.28
CA ARG A 125 12.19 10.25 -7.64
C ARG A 125 11.99 9.23 -8.76
N GLU A 126 12.43 8.00 -8.56
CA GLU A 126 12.26 6.91 -9.53
C GLU A 126 10.82 6.38 -9.58
N THR A 127 9.91 6.88 -8.73
CA THR A 127 8.53 6.41 -8.64
C THR A 127 7.55 7.59 -8.64
N ALA A 128 6.25 7.31 -8.69
CA ALA A 128 5.21 8.34 -8.62
C ALA A 128 5.07 9.02 -7.23
N SER A 129 5.95 8.75 -6.26
CA SER A 129 5.80 9.21 -4.87
C SER A 129 5.78 10.73 -4.75
N ILE A 130 6.74 11.43 -5.38
CA ILE A 130 6.82 12.89 -5.33
C ILE A 130 5.59 13.54 -5.99
N GLN A 131 5.13 12.95 -7.10
CA GLN A 131 4.02 13.51 -7.89
C GLN A 131 2.66 13.26 -7.22
N LEU A 132 2.43 12.06 -6.71
CA LEU A 132 1.12 11.63 -6.21
C LEU A 132 1.01 11.70 -4.68
N GLY A 133 2.12 11.86 -3.96
CA GLY A 133 2.17 11.70 -2.51
C GLY A 133 2.08 10.24 -2.04
N PHE A 134 2.14 9.27 -2.96
CA PHE A 134 2.16 7.84 -2.65
C PHE A 134 2.73 7.03 -3.83
N ARG A 135 3.05 5.76 -3.58
CA ARG A 135 3.35 4.77 -4.63
C ARG A 135 2.76 3.40 -4.30
N ILE A 136 2.39 2.64 -5.33
CA ILE A 136 2.07 1.21 -5.17
C ILE A 136 3.39 0.47 -4.99
N SER A 137 3.56 -0.20 -3.85
CA SER A 137 4.82 -0.88 -3.48
C SER A 137 4.77 -2.39 -3.71
N GLY A 138 3.57 -2.94 -3.82
CA GLY A 138 3.30 -4.33 -4.15
C GLY A 138 1.80 -4.60 -4.26
N PHE A 139 1.41 -5.58 -5.08
CA PHE A 139 0.06 -6.14 -5.01
C PHE A 139 0.04 -7.60 -5.44
N GLN A 140 -1.06 -8.25 -5.12
CA GLN A 140 -1.49 -9.54 -5.62
C GLN A 140 -2.99 -9.43 -5.86
N ILE A 141 -3.44 -9.62 -7.10
CA ILE A 141 -4.86 -9.50 -7.46
C ILE A 141 -5.35 -10.88 -7.86
N TYR A 142 -6.44 -11.32 -7.24
CA TYR A 142 -7.09 -12.58 -7.61
C TYR A 142 -7.77 -12.45 -8.99
N GLY A 143 -7.39 -13.34 -9.91
CA GLY A 143 -7.82 -13.33 -11.31
C GLY A 143 -8.96 -14.30 -11.63
N SER A 144 -9.12 -14.65 -12.91
CA SER A 144 -10.06 -15.68 -13.38
C SER A 144 -9.51 -17.10 -13.15
N LYS A 145 -10.33 -18.12 -13.42
CA LYS A 145 -10.01 -19.54 -13.15
C LYS A 145 -8.72 -20.04 -13.81
N GLU A 146 -8.22 -19.37 -14.85
CA GLU A 146 -7.01 -19.74 -15.58
C GLU A 146 -5.70 -19.18 -14.97
N SER A 147 -5.78 -18.12 -14.16
CA SER A 147 -4.64 -17.53 -13.45
C SER A 147 -5.10 -17.10 -12.06
N GLU A 148 -4.75 -17.90 -11.03
CA GLU A 148 -5.24 -17.65 -9.67
C GLU A 148 -4.86 -16.25 -9.19
N PHE A 149 -3.65 -15.77 -9.49
CA PHE A 149 -3.19 -14.46 -9.03
C PHE A 149 -2.27 -13.74 -10.02
N TRP A 150 -2.52 -12.45 -10.20
CA TRP A 150 -1.58 -11.52 -10.79
C TRP A 150 -0.72 -10.87 -9.70
N LYS A 151 0.57 -11.21 -9.68
CA LYS A 151 1.56 -10.71 -8.71
C LYS A 151 2.85 -10.29 -9.44
N PRO A 152 3.01 -9.01 -9.81
CA PRO A 152 4.22 -8.53 -10.45
C PRO A 152 5.46 -8.57 -9.54
N ASP A 153 6.64 -8.51 -10.15
CA ASP A 153 7.89 -8.35 -9.43
C ASP A 153 8.14 -6.89 -8.97
N LYS A 154 9.22 -6.68 -8.22
CA LYS A 154 9.60 -5.37 -7.70
C LYS A 154 9.96 -4.34 -8.78
N GLN A 155 10.33 -4.78 -9.98
CA GLN A 155 10.75 -3.89 -11.06
C GLN A 155 9.55 -3.23 -11.73
N PHE A 156 8.43 -3.95 -11.86
CA PHE A 156 7.16 -3.40 -12.35
C PHE A 156 6.74 -2.12 -11.61
N PHE A 157 6.84 -2.12 -10.27
CA PHE A 157 6.41 -0.99 -9.45
C PHE A 157 7.28 0.27 -9.59
N LYS A 158 8.54 0.12 -10.01
CA LYS A 158 9.43 1.27 -10.20
C LYS A 158 9.09 2.07 -11.46
N SER A 159 8.45 1.46 -12.45
CA SER A 159 8.13 2.12 -13.71
C SER A 159 6.72 2.69 -13.78
N LEU A 160 5.94 2.63 -12.69
CA LEU A 160 4.55 3.08 -12.72
C LEU A 160 4.45 4.61 -12.75
N SER A 161 3.91 5.13 -13.85
CA SER A 161 3.46 6.51 -13.97
C SER A 161 2.13 6.73 -13.24
N ALA A 162 1.68 7.99 -13.16
CA ALA A 162 0.36 8.31 -12.62
C ALA A 162 -0.80 7.65 -13.40
N GLN A 163 -0.64 7.50 -14.71
CA GLN A 163 -1.64 6.83 -15.56
C GLN A 163 -1.64 5.32 -15.30
N ASP A 164 -0.47 4.72 -15.12
CA ASP A 164 -0.36 3.30 -14.77
C ASP A 164 -0.96 3.01 -13.39
N VAL A 165 -0.76 3.91 -12.41
CA VAL A 165 -1.38 3.81 -11.09
C VAL A 165 -2.91 3.79 -11.21
N ARG A 166 -3.50 4.68 -12.01
CA ARG A 166 -4.95 4.66 -12.28
C ARG A 166 -5.38 3.32 -12.88
N LEU A 167 -4.67 2.84 -13.90
CA LEU A 167 -4.98 1.57 -14.55
C LEU A 167 -4.89 0.37 -13.59
N VAL A 168 -3.86 0.34 -12.74
CA VAL A 168 -3.69 -0.70 -11.70
C VAL A 168 -4.83 -0.64 -10.68
N LEU A 169 -5.23 0.54 -10.23
CA LEU A 169 -6.37 0.70 -9.31
C LEU A 169 -7.70 0.27 -9.94
N ASN A 170 -7.89 0.44 -11.25
CA ASN A 170 -9.05 -0.11 -11.97
C ASN A 170 -8.98 -1.63 -12.05
N LYS A 171 -7.81 -2.19 -12.40
CA LYS A 171 -7.59 -3.65 -12.45
C LYS A 171 -7.76 -4.31 -11.09
N TYR A 172 -7.39 -3.63 -10.00
CA TYR A 172 -7.56 -4.11 -8.63
C TYR A 172 -9.02 -4.46 -8.30
N VAL A 173 -9.99 -3.82 -8.94
CA VAL A 173 -11.43 -4.09 -8.73
C VAL A 173 -12.10 -4.71 -9.96
N SER A 174 -11.31 -5.33 -10.84
CA SER A 174 -11.80 -5.96 -12.06
C SER A 174 -11.89 -7.48 -11.90
N SER A 175 -12.89 -8.10 -12.55
CA SER A 175 -13.01 -9.56 -12.59
C SER A 175 -12.14 -10.20 -13.67
N ASN A 176 -11.60 -9.39 -14.58
CA ASN A 176 -10.72 -9.79 -15.68
C ASN A 176 -9.27 -9.31 -15.46
N ALA A 177 -8.82 -9.26 -14.20
CA ALA A 177 -7.47 -8.82 -13.88
C ALA A 177 -6.42 -9.68 -14.61
N SER A 178 -5.64 -9.03 -15.48
CA SER A 178 -4.61 -9.65 -16.31
C SER A 178 -3.32 -8.83 -16.20
N PRO A 179 -2.13 -9.50 -16.25
CA PRO A 179 -0.84 -8.83 -16.33
C PRO A 179 -0.69 -7.88 -17.52
N ASP A 180 -1.46 -8.09 -18.59
CA ASP A 180 -1.45 -7.21 -19.75
C ASP A 180 -2.14 -5.88 -19.44
N LEU A 181 -1.35 -4.81 -19.30
CA LEU A 181 -1.85 -3.45 -19.11
C LEU A 181 -2.68 -2.93 -20.31
N GLY A 182 -2.54 -3.51 -21.50
CA GLY A 182 -3.36 -3.19 -22.67
C GLY A 182 -4.81 -3.69 -22.57
N LEU A 183 -5.09 -4.65 -21.67
CA LEU A 183 -6.45 -5.14 -21.47
C LEU A 183 -7.25 -4.17 -20.60
N ASN A 184 -8.34 -3.64 -21.16
CA ASN A 184 -9.25 -2.72 -20.48
C ASN A 184 -9.85 -3.35 -19.20
N PRO A 185 -9.68 -2.71 -18.03
CA PRO A 185 -10.29 -3.17 -16.79
C PRO A 185 -11.81 -2.99 -16.85
N ASN A 186 -12.56 -4.02 -16.42
CA ASN A 186 -14.02 -3.95 -16.41
C ASN A 186 -14.59 -3.36 -15.11
N CYS A 187 -13.76 -3.17 -14.09
CA CYS A 187 -14.12 -2.59 -12.79
C CYS A 187 -15.36 -3.23 -12.13
N ALA A 188 -15.60 -4.51 -12.40
CA ALA A 188 -16.83 -5.22 -12.02
C ALA A 188 -17.12 -5.17 -10.50
N PHE A 189 -16.08 -5.05 -9.67
CA PHE A 189 -16.19 -5.00 -8.22
C PHE A 189 -16.06 -3.59 -7.63
N ALA A 190 -15.95 -2.54 -8.46
CA ALA A 190 -15.70 -1.18 -7.97
C ALA A 190 -16.77 -0.71 -6.96
N SER A 191 -18.05 -0.91 -7.29
CA SER A 191 -19.16 -0.50 -6.42
C SER A 191 -19.13 -1.19 -5.05
N VAL A 192 -18.78 -2.48 -5.00
CA VAL A 192 -18.79 -3.27 -3.75
C VAL A 192 -17.48 -3.16 -2.94
N VAL A 193 -16.34 -2.95 -3.61
CA VAL A 193 -15.02 -2.83 -2.96
C VAL A 193 -14.71 -1.39 -2.57
N TYR A 194 -14.86 -0.46 -3.50
CA TYR A 194 -14.57 0.96 -3.25
C TYR A 194 -15.77 1.70 -2.67
N GLY A 195 -16.99 1.39 -3.13
CA GLY A 195 -18.22 2.09 -2.76
C GLY A 195 -18.89 1.58 -1.48
N GLY A 196 -20.01 2.21 -1.11
CA GLY A 196 -20.78 1.88 0.08
C GLY A 196 -20.19 2.43 1.39
N SER A 197 -20.95 2.32 2.48
CA SER A 197 -20.56 2.84 3.81
C SER A 197 -19.41 2.06 4.46
N THR A 198 -19.16 0.84 3.99
CA THR A 198 -18.07 -0.02 4.48
C THR A 198 -16.96 -0.22 3.44
N GLY A 199 -17.08 0.35 2.25
CA GLY A 199 -16.04 0.25 1.21
C GLY A 199 -14.77 1.00 1.55
N ILE A 200 -13.76 0.79 0.72
CA ILE A 200 -12.43 1.41 0.88
C ILE A 200 -12.54 2.93 0.91
N LEU A 201 -13.39 3.56 0.08
CA LEU A 201 -13.49 5.02 0.05
C LEU A 201 -13.96 5.59 1.40
N ALA A 202 -15.01 5.02 2.00
CA ALA A 202 -15.52 5.46 3.30
C ALA A 202 -14.48 5.25 4.42
N GLN A 203 -13.74 4.14 4.37
CA GLN A 203 -12.64 3.85 5.29
C GLN A 203 -11.50 4.86 5.19
N LEU A 204 -11.07 5.19 3.97
CA LEU A 204 -10.02 6.19 3.73
C LEU A 204 -10.49 7.60 4.13
N GLN A 205 -11.75 7.96 3.90
CA GLN A 205 -12.31 9.23 4.36
C GLN A 205 -12.32 9.35 5.88
N GLN A 206 -12.58 8.25 6.59
CA GLN A 206 -12.50 8.23 8.05
C GLN A 206 -11.05 8.40 8.54
N LEU A 207 -10.08 7.73 7.90
CA LEU A 207 -8.66 7.96 8.17
C LEU A 207 -8.28 9.42 7.89
N LYS A 208 -8.73 9.98 6.75
CA LYS A 208 -8.45 11.37 6.39
C LYS A 208 -8.94 12.33 7.47
N ALA A 209 -10.18 12.18 7.94
CA ALA A 209 -10.73 13.03 8.99
C ALA A 209 -9.87 12.99 10.27
N TRP A 210 -9.31 11.83 10.62
CA TRP A 210 -8.37 11.73 11.74
C TRP A 210 -7.02 12.39 11.45
N PHE A 211 -6.46 12.20 10.26
CA PHE A 211 -5.20 12.84 9.84
C PHE A 211 -5.29 14.37 9.68
N GLU A 212 -6.49 14.93 9.52
CA GLU A 212 -6.73 16.37 9.50
C GLU A 212 -6.69 17.04 10.89
N ASP A 213 -6.84 16.26 11.96
CA ASP A 213 -6.92 16.76 13.34
C ASP A 213 -5.77 16.27 14.22
N GLN A 214 -5.35 15.02 14.05
CA GLN A 214 -4.32 14.44 14.89
C GLN A 214 -2.96 15.12 14.67
N THR A 215 -2.27 15.35 15.78
CA THR A 215 -0.93 15.96 15.81
C THR A 215 0.06 15.13 16.64
N ILE A 216 -0.31 13.88 16.91
CA ILE A 216 0.41 12.98 17.81
C ILE A 216 1.53 12.26 17.05
N TYR A 217 1.30 11.93 15.78
CA TYR A 217 2.19 11.08 14.99
C TYR A 217 2.43 11.65 13.60
N HIS A 218 3.68 11.58 13.14
CA HIS A 218 4.01 11.66 11.71
C HIS A 218 4.48 10.29 11.21
N PHE A 219 3.94 9.86 10.08
CA PHE A 219 4.10 8.53 9.51
C PHE A 219 4.97 8.58 8.26
N TYR A 220 6.22 8.15 8.38
CA TYR A 220 7.13 8.03 7.25
C TYR A 220 7.28 6.58 6.83
N SER A 221 7.43 6.33 5.53
CA SER A 221 7.60 4.98 4.98
C SER A 221 6.51 3.97 5.39
N CYS A 222 5.39 4.41 5.95
CA CYS A 222 4.23 3.59 6.29
C CYS A 222 3.38 3.33 5.03
N SER A 223 2.58 2.27 5.06
CA SER A 223 1.71 1.92 3.95
C SER A 223 0.25 1.87 4.36
N VAL A 224 -0.63 2.24 3.43
CA VAL A 224 -2.02 1.83 3.39
C VAL A 224 -2.08 0.47 2.71
N LEU A 225 -2.54 -0.55 3.42
CA LEU A 225 -2.82 -1.88 2.90
C LEU A 225 -4.32 -1.98 2.61
N MET A 226 -4.67 -2.24 1.35
CA MET A 226 -6.03 -2.53 0.94
C MET A 226 -6.18 -4.03 0.71
N VAL A 227 -7.26 -4.59 1.23
CA VAL A 227 -7.59 -6.02 1.09
C VAL A 227 -9.06 -6.17 0.74
N TYR A 228 -9.37 -7.12 -0.13
CA TYR A 228 -10.73 -7.67 -0.25
C TYR A 228 -10.64 -9.14 -0.68
N GLY A 229 -11.63 -9.95 -0.29
CA GLY A 229 -11.74 -11.37 -0.65
C GLY A 229 -12.40 -11.60 -2.00
N GLN A 230 -12.43 -12.86 -2.44
CA GLN A 230 -13.06 -13.25 -3.70
C GLN A 230 -14.45 -12.63 -3.89
N GLY A 231 -14.71 -12.15 -5.12
CA GLY A 231 -15.99 -11.53 -5.49
C GLY A 231 -16.25 -10.14 -4.89
N GLY A 232 -15.22 -9.46 -4.34
CA GLY A 232 -15.38 -8.13 -3.77
C GLY A 232 -15.77 -8.12 -2.28
N SER A 233 -15.68 -9.26 -1.60
CA SER A 233 -16.17 -9.41 -0.22
C SER A 233 -15.20 -8.86 0.82
N GLY A 234 -15.74 -8.27 1.91
CA GLY A 234 -14.96 -7.89 3.08
C GLY A 234 -13.85 -6.87 2.82
N ALA A 235 -14.11 -5.84 2.02
CA ALA A 235 -13.10 -4.81 1.75
C ALA A 235 -12.62 -4.13 3.06
N GLU A 236 -11.31 -4.08 3.27
CA GLU A 236 -10.69 -3.53 4.48
C GLU A 236 -9.45 -2.69 4.13
N VAL A 237 -9.27 -1.61 4.91
CA VAL A 237 -8.06 -0.78 4.90
C VAL A 237 -7.33 -0.94 6.23
N LYS A 238 -6.02 -1.15 6.18
CA LYS A 238 -5.13 -1.10 7.35
C LYS A 238 -3.94 -0.18 7.08
N LEU A 239 -3.37 0.40 8.14
CA LEU A 239 -2.05 1.02 8.13
C LEU A 239 -1.02 0.02 8.62
N VAL A 240 0.14 -0.03 7.97
CA VAL A 240 1.24 -0.97 8.31
C VAL A 240 2.62 -0.31 8.19
N ASP A 241 3.65 -1.01 8.67
CA ASP A 241 5.07 -0.64 8.61
C ASP A 241 5.48 0.59 9.44
N PHE A 242 5.28 0.52 10.75
CA PHE A 242 5.46 1.67 11.66
C PHE A 242 6.87 1.87 12.20
N ALA A 243 7.90 1.37 11.51
CA ALA A 243 9.30 1.49 11.94
C ALA A 243 9.85 2.93 11.90
N HIS A 244 9.14 3.84 11.22
CA HIS A 244 9.54 5.23 11.00
C HIS A 244 8.42 6.22 11.38
N VAL A 245 7.61 5.87 12.39
CA VAL A 245 6.67 6.80 13.02
C VAL A 245 7.41 7.62 14.06
N VAL A 246 7.22 8.94 14.02
CA VAL A 246 7.82 9.88 14.98
C VAL A 246 6.73 10.71 15.67
N ASP A 247 7.09 11.39 16.76
CA ASP A 247 6.20 12.34 17.43
C ASP A 247 5.85 13.49 16.47
N GLY A 248 4.57 13.87 16.43
CA GLY A 248 4.09 14.94 15.56
C GLY A 248 4.36 16.35 16.09
N GLU A 249 4.81 16.49 17.34
CA GLU A 249 5.15 17.75 18.01
C GLU A 249 4.03 18.81 17.95
N GLY A 250 2.76 18.37 17.93
CA GLY A 250 1.62 19.28 17.82
C GLY A 250 1.35 19.79 16.40
N VAL A 251 1.98 19.20 15.38
CA VAL A 251 1.81 19.54 13.96
C VAL A 251 1.11 18.41 13.20
N ILE A 252 0.28 18.78 12.23
CA ILE A 252 -0.38 17.83 11.31
C ILE A 252 0.64 17.20 10.35
N ASP A 253 0.51 15.89 10.12
CA ASP A 253 1.27 15.17 9.11
C ASP A 253 0.75 15.48 7.69
N HIS A 254 1.18 16.61 7.14
CA HIS A 254 0.82 17.04 5.79
C HIS A 254 1.33 16.09 4.71
N ASN A 255 2.44 15.39 4.97
CA ASN A 255 3.04 14.48 4.00
C ASN A 255 2.16 13.24 3.79
N PHE A 256 1.74 12.60 4.88
CA PHE A 256 0.83 11.45 4.80
C PHE A 256 -0.58 11.88 4.34
N LEU A 257 -1.10 12.98 4.89
CA LEU A 257 -2.42 13.51 4.54
C LEU A 257 -2.53 13.86 3.05
N GLY A 258 -1.49 14.47 2.47
CA GLY A 258 -1.46 14.79 1.03
C GLY A 258 -1.56 13.53 0.16
N GLY A 259 -0.79 12.49 0.50
CA GLY A 259 -0.89 11.19 -0.18
C GLY A 259 -2.25 10.53 -0.03
N LEU A 260 -2.85 10.59 1.16
CA LEU A 260 -4.16 10.02 1.44
C LEU A 260 -5.27 10.72 0.64
N CYS A 261 -5.25 12.05 0.59
CA CYS A 261 -6.16 12.85 -0.24
C CYS A 261 -6.04 12.49 -1.73
N SER A 262 -4.81 12.32 -2.21
CA SER A 262 -4.55 11.90 -3.59
C SER A 262 -5.13 10.52 -3.86
N LEU A 263 -4.85 9.51 -3.02
CA LEU A 263 -5.41 8.16 -3.16
C LEU A 263 -6.94 8.15 -3.17
N ILE A 264 -7.57 8.90 -2.26
CA ILE A 264 -9.02 9.09 -2.19
C ILE A 264 -9.55 9.63 -3.53
N LYS A 265 -8.86 10.59 -4.15
CA LYS A 265 -9.27 11.13 -5.45
C LYS A 265 -9.25 10.07 -6.55
N PHE A 266 -8.20 9.26 -6.64
CA PHE A 266 -8.14 8.17 -7.63
C PHE A 266 -9.29 7.18 -7.46
N ILE A 267 -9.56 6.75 -6.22
CA ILE A 267 -10.62 5.77 -5.93
C ILE A 267 -12.01 6.38 -6.19
N SER A 268 -12.24 7.63 -5.79
CA SER A 268 -13.48 8.35 -6.05
C SER A 268 -13.74 8.53 -7.55
N ASP A 269 -12.69 8.75 -8.35
CA ASP A 269 -12.84 8.89 -9.80
C ASP A 269 -13.24 7.58 -10.46
N ILE A 270 -12.71 6.45 -9.98
CA ILE A 270 -13.08 5.11 -10.49
C ILE A 270 -14.55 4.80 -10.22
N LEU A 271 -15.10 5.28 -9.10
CA LEU A 271 -16.52 5.10 -8.78
C LEU A 271 -17.46 6.01 -9.58
N THR A 272 -16.96 7.12 -10.11
CA THR A 272 -17.78 8.18 -10.73
C THR A 272 -17.62 8.28 -12.24
N THR A 273 -16.56 7.71 -12.81
CA THR A 273 -16.29 7.73 -14.25
C THR A 273 -16.87 6.48 -14.92
N PRO A 274 -17.71 6.60 -15.97
CA PRO A 274 -18.20 5.45 -16.73
C PRO A 274 -17.04 4.67 -17.37
N PRO A 275 -17.13 3.33 -17.50
CA PRO A 275 -16.09 2.50 -18.11
C PRO A 275 -15.64 2.96 -19.51
N ASP A 276 -16.54 3.59 -20.29
CA ASP A 276 -16.33 3.95 -21.70
C ASP A 276 -15.53 5.26 -21.91
N GLU A 277 -15.37 6.10 -20.89
CA GLU A 277 -14.61 7.37 -21.01
C GLU A 277 -13.10 7.18 -20.86
N TYR A 278 -12.65 6.03 -20.37
CA TYR A 278 -11.22 5.76 -20.17
C TYR A 278 -10.47 5.54 -21.49
N SER A 279 -11.13 4.97 -22.52
CA SER A 279 -10.52 4.76 -23.84
C SER A 279 -10.41 6.03 -24.69
N THR A 280 -11.34 6.98 -24.55
CA THR A 280 -11.36 8.20 -25.38
C THR A 280 -10.30 9.21 -24.96
N LYS A 281 -10.00 9.35 -23.66
CA LYS A 281 -8.94 10.26 -23.19
C LYS A 281 -7.52 9.75 -23.48
N ALA A 282 -7.28 8.45 -23.42
CA ALA A 282 -5.98 7.86 -23.78
C ALA A 282 -5.67 8.06 -25.28
N CYS A 283 -6.65 7.80 -26.17
CA CYS A 283 -6.48 8.05 -27.61
C CYS A 283 -6.25 9.53 -27.96
N LEU A 284 -6.86 10.46 -27.23
CA LEU A 284 -6.71 11.90 -27.48
C LEU A 284 -5.34 12.45 -27.04
N GLN A 285 -4.71 11.88 -26.02
CA GLN A 285 -3.37 12.30 -25.58
C GLN A 285 -2.26 11.77 -26.51
N ASP A 286 -2.40 10.55 -27.03
CA ASP A 286 -1.44 9.99 -28.01
C ASP A 286 -1.50 10.70 -29.37
N SER A 287 -2.67 11.23 -29.76
CA SER A 287 -2.82 11.97 -31.01
C SER A 287 -2.30 13.41 -30.93
N GLN A 288 -2.30 14.04 -29.74
CA GLN A 288 -1.69 15.36 -29.55
C GLN A 288 -0.16 15.33 -29.48
N ASN A 289 0.44 14.26 -28.96
CA ASN A 289 1.91 14.11 -28.92
C ASN A 289 2.53 13.74 -30.27
N ASN A 290 1.76 13.17 -31.21
CA ASN A 290 2.22 12.84 -32.56
C ASN A 290 2.04 13.97 -33.58
N GLN A 291 1.42 15.10 -33.22
CA GLN A 291 1.21 16.24 -34.12
C GLN A 291 2.25 17.37 -33.99
N SER A 292 3.25 17.28 -33.10
CA SER A 292 4.27 18.33 -32.93
C SER A 292 5.60 18.07 -33.66
N PHE A 293 5.70 17.07 -34.52
CA PHE A 293 6.91 16.74 -35.28
C PHE A 293 6.62 16.55 -36.77
N CYS A 294 6.08 17.57 -37.45
CA CYS A 294 6.10 17.69 -38.92
C CYS A 294 5.71 19.13 -39.29
N ASP A 295 6.50 20.12 -38.90
CA ASP A 295 6.57 21.37 -39.64
C ASP A 295 7.83 22.14 -39.24
N ASN A 296 8.88 22.00 -40.05
CA ASN A 296 9.89 23.01 -40.31
C ASN A 296 10.94 22.44 -41.27
N GLY A 297 10.72 22.69 -42.55
CA GLY A 297 11.74 22.50 -43.56
C GLY A 297 11.21 22.89 -44.91
N ILE A 298 11.37 24.17 -45.28
CA ILE A 298 11.57 24.67 -46.65
C ILE A 298 11.78 26.21 -46.60
N HIS A 299 12.80 26.68 -47.36
CA HIS A 299 13.20 28.06 -47.69
C HIS A 299 14.05 28.80 -46.62
N GLU A 300 15.26 29.29 -46.88
CA GLU A 300 16.11 29.51 -48.07
C GLU A 300 17.59 29.23 -47.74
#